data_AF-A0A7I8V568-F1
#
_entry.id   AF-A0A7I8V568-F1
#
_cell.length_a   1.000
_cell.length_b   1.000
_cell.length_c   1.000
_cell.angle_alpha   90.00
_cell.angle_beta   90.00
_cell.angle_gamma   90.00
#
_symmetry.space_group_name_H-M   'P 1'
#
loop_
_entity.id
_entity.type
_entity.pdbx_description
1 polymer ?
#
loop_
_entity_poly.entity_id
_entity_poly.type
_entity_poly.pdbx_seq_one_letter_code
_entity_poly.pdbx_strand_id
1 'polypeptide(L)'
;MKLEEKIQSLTKEVLSSPKKANKIRDLIDLSEKSLNDAKKAFTCLKAFYRVYSSILKSEQLSSNSKLTGEKAKIYKDWMVESLTNWRSIILKYVKFPNLHERLFKRLLLLMVLEENKPLYTTQGYFTNSFLKEIILSLLAVDIPMDTGLQTLQEYLKYADIRFQCLKYLFELMEEVAATIKSLDSEGVTFLTNCYTLLNLITAEHSQNKEDIESSLKFNLSANTKGNINYLQLGKHSSLLSKTWLQLLKFKLPNAIYKQVLVDIPDKIIPKLPEPLGLADFLTNSFNVGGVISLLALHGLFMLIHKHNLNYPSFFEKVYELIRIEILNVKYKSRFFFLLNLFLSSTHLPAYVVAAFIKKLARLALRADCCDGQLLLNLIYVLLIRHVSCKCLLHNEDAKSFETDPFKDDEKDLLNCGALNSSLWELRTLECHWNPKVAQIALQARKPLPSLEPDFLPSLDIDSESVFDSEKKRKYKDIHLTVFKPENLFGGEDDHCKKIFKSYD
;
A
#
# COMPACT_ATOMS: atom_id res chain seq x y z
N MET A 1 -36.29 6.86 24.17
CA MET A 1 -37.55 6.32 24.75
C MET A 1 -38.80 6.80 24.00
N LYS A 2 -39.40 7.97 24.26
CA LYS A 2 -40.70 8.35 23.62
C LYS A 2 -40.73 8.36 22.08
N LEU A 3 -39.61 8.65 21.41
CA LEU A 3 -39.54 8.69 19.94
C LEU A 3 -39.33 7.30 19.31
N GLU A 4 -38.58 6.40 19.98
CA GLU A 4 -38.29 5.05 19.50
C GLU A 4 -39.52 4.15 19.58
N GLU A 5 -40.31 4.29 20.64
CA GLU A 5 -41.62 3.64 20.79
C GLU A 5 -42.61 4.15 19.75
N LYS A 6 -42.56 5.45 19.43
CA LYS A 6 -43.39 6.07 18.38
C LYS A 6 -43.00 5.60 16.98
N ILE A 7 -41.71 5.43 16.70
CA ILE A 7 -41.23 4.85 15.43
C ILE A 7 -41.62 3.37 15.34
N GLN A 8 -41.52 2.61 16.43
CA GLN A 8 -41.90 1.20 16.46
C GLN A 8 -43.43 1.01 16.34
N SER A 9 -44.24 1.86 16.98
CA SER A 9 -45.70 1.82 16.83
C SER A 9 -46.10 2.19 15.40
N LEU A 10 -45.51 3.24 14.82
CA LEU A 10 -45.74 3.62 13.42
C LEU A 10 -45.35 2.48 12.46
N THR A 11 -44.26 1.75 12.71
CA THR A 11 -43.95 0.57 11.87
C THR A 11 -44.97 -0.55 11.99
N LYS A 12 -45.48 -0.85 13.19
CA LYS A 12 -46.54 -1.85 13.38
C LYS A 12 -47.86 -1.41 12.73
N GLU A 13 -48.13 -0.10 12.73
CA GLU A 13 -49.31 0.49 12.09
C GLU A 13 -49.23 0.53 10.56
N VAL A 14 -48.03 0.70 9.98
CA VAL A 14 -47.82 0.60 8.53
C VAL A 14 -47.88 -0.87 8.08
N LEU A 15 -47.34 -1.79 8.89
CA LEU A 15 -47.40 -3.23 8.63
C LEU A 15 -48.82 -3.82 8.70
N SER A 16 -49.75 -3.18 9.39
CA SER A 16 -51.10 -3.70 9.60
C SER A 16 -52.12 -3.29 8.53
N SER A 17 -51.85 -2.29 7.67
CA SER A 17 -52.76 -1.97 6.57
C SER A 17 -52.13 -1.15 5.43
N PRO A 18 -52.38 -1.50 4.15
CA PRO A 18 -51.90 -0.74 2.99
C PRO A 18 -52.55 0.65 2.85
N LYS A 19 -53.64 0.91 3.58
CA LYS A 19 -54.36 2.20 3.61
C LYS A 19 -53.69 3.27 4.49
N LYS A 20 -52.69 2.90 5.31
CA LYS A 20 -51.94 3.83 6.20
C LYS A 20 -50.56 4.22 5.63
N ALA A 21 -50.37 4.10 4.32
CA ALA A 21 -49.13 4.44 3.62
C ALA A 21 -48.68 5.89 3.90
N ASN A 22 -49.60 6.83 4.16
CA ASN A 22 -49.29 8.22 4.53
C ASN A 22 -48.36 8.34 5.75
N LYS A 23 -48.35 7.35 6.66
CA LYS A 23 -47.44 7.33 7.82
C LYS A 23 -45.97 7.08 7.45
N ILE A 24 -45.68 6.68 6.21
CA ILE A 24 -44.32 6.63 5.67
C ILE A 24 -43.76 8.05 5.52
N ARG A 25 -44.61 9.03 5.17
CA ARG A 25 -44.21 10.46 5.12
C ARG A 25 -43.89 11.00 6.51
N ASP A 26 -44.68 10.64 7.52
CA ASP A 26 -44.38 10.98 8.92
C ASP A 26 -43.07 10.35 9.42
N LEU A 27 -42.78 9.12 8.99
CA LEU A 27 -41.49 8.48 9.27
C LEU A 27 -40.35 9.21 8.57
N ILE A 28 -40.55 9.68 7.32
CA ILE A 28 -39.55 10.43 6.53
C ILE A 28 -39.23 11.76 7.24
N ASP A 29 -40.26 12.51 7.65
CA ASP A 29 -40.11 13.77 8.38
C ASP A 29 -39.43 13.57 9.75
N LEU A 30 -39.68 12.42 10.41
CA LEU A 30 -39.00 12.05 11.66
C LEU A 30 -37.54 11.64 11.44
N SER A 31 -37.20 11.03 10.30
CA SER A 31 -35.80 10.77 9.95
C SER A 31 -35.02 12.06 9.67
N GLU A 32 -35.60 13.01 8.95
CA GLU A 32 -34.93 14.30 8.69
C GLU A 32 -34.67 15.08 9.98
N LYS A 33 -35.62 15.08 10.92
CA LYS A 33 -35.47 15.72 12.24
C LYS A 33 -34.52 14.99 13.20
N SER A 34 -34.17 13.74 12.92
CA SER A 34 -33.30 12.91 13.78
C SER A 34 -31.86 12.77 13.28
N LEU A 35 -31.45 13.62 12.31
CA LEU A 35 -30.10 13.61 11.74
C LEU A 35 -28.97 13.76 12.77
N ASN A 36 -29.23 14.48 13.87
CA ASN A 36 -28.20 14.82 14.87
C ASN A 36 -27.95 13.70 15.91
N ASP A 37 -28.80 12.67 15.97
CA ASP A 37 -28.70 11.59 16.97
C ASP A 37 -28.52 10.22 16.32
N ALA A 38 -27.29 9.68 16.35
CA ALA A 38 -26.94 8.41 15.71
C ALA A 38 -27.83 7.21 16.14
N LYS A 39 -28.26 7.16 17.40
CA LYS A 39 -29.15 6.11 17.91
C LYS A 39 -30.58 6.22 17.36
N LYS A 40 -31.07 7.45 17.17
CA LYS A 40 -32.42 7.73 16.64
C LYS A 40 -32.47 7.51 15.14
N ALA A 41 -31.45 7.98 14.42
CA ALA A 41 -31.24 7.66 13.01
C ALA A 41 -31.29 6.14 12.76
N PHE A 42 -30.59 5.35 13.58
CA PHE A 42 -30.56 3.90 13.43
C PHE A 42 -31.92 3.21 13.67
N THR A 43 -32.71 3.69 14.62
CA THR A 43 -34.06 3.13 14.87
C THR A 43 -35.03 3.47 13.75
N CYS A 44 -34.96 4.68 13.19
CA CYS A 44 -35.65 5.06 11.95
C CYS A 44 -35.25 4.11 10.79
N LEU A 45 -33.95 3.93 10.54
CA LEU A 45 -33.46 3.05 9.48
C LEU A 45 -33.89 1.59 9.64
N LYS A 46 -33.92 1.08 10.89
CA LYS A 46 -34.45 -0.26 11.20
C LYS A 46 -35.94 -0.37 10.89
N ALA A 47 -36.68 0.68 11.21
CA ALA A 47 -38.11 0.77 11.00
C ALA A 47 -38.46 0.78 9.51
N PHE A 48 -37.78 1.64 8.74
CA PHE A 48 -37.93 1.70 7.29
C PHE A 48 -37.56 0.40 6.60
N TYR A 49 -36.42 -0.21 6.96
CA TYR A 49 -36.03 -1.50 6.39
C TYR A 49 -37.09 -2.58 6.63
N ARG A 50 -37.69 -2.63 7.83
CA ARG A 50 -38.78 -3.59 8.15
C ARG A 50 -40.05 -3.33 7.34
N VAL A 51 -40.45 -2.06 7.23
CA VAL A 51 -41.62 -1.66 6.44
C VAL A 51 -41.38 -2.03 4.97
N TYR A 52 -40.25 -1.63 4.40
CA TYR A 52 -39.99 -1.86 2.99
C TYR A 52 -39.75 -3.32 2.64
N SER A 53 -39.00 -4.07 3.47
CA SER A 53 -38.83 -5.52 3.28
C SER A 53 -40.15 -6.30 3.39
N SER A 54 -41.10 -5.85 4.21
CA SER A 54 -42.44 -6.44 4.28
C SER A 54 -43.31 -6.11 3.06
N ILE A 55 -43.14 -4.91 2.49
CA ILE A 55 -43.87 -4.47 1.30
C ILE A 55 -43.33 -5.16 0.05
N LEU A 56 -42.00 -5.41 -0.04
CA LEU A 56 -41.40 -6.20 -1.11
C LEU A 56 -41.72 -7.71 -0.97
N LYS A 57 -41.80 -8.22 0.25
CA LYS A 57 -42.21 -9.62 0.50
C LYS A 57 -43.69 -9.85 0.21
N SER A 58 -44.55 -8.89 0.52
CA SER A 58 -45.96 -8.97 0.14
C SER A 58 -46.10 -8.74 -1.37
N GLU A 59 -46.62 -9.74 -2.09
CA GLU A 59 -46.73 -9.75 -3.56
C GLU A 59 -47.75 -8.74 -4.14
N GLN A 60 -48.03 -7.65 -3.44
CA GLN A 60 -48.99 -6.65 -3.92
C GLN A 60 -48.46 -5.79 -5.08
N LEU A 61 -47.16 -5.87 -5.37
CA LEU A 61 -46.48 -5.04 -6.38
C LEU A 61 -45.89 -5.80 -7.57
N SER A 62 -45.85 -7.14 -7.54
CA SER A 62 -45.52 -7.91 -8.74
C SER A 62 -46.64 -7.76 -9.76
N SER A 63 -46.32 -7.86 -11.04
CA SER A 63 -47.25 -7.75 -12.19
C SER A 63 -48.47 -8.68 -12.15
N ASN A 64 -48.62 -9.50 -11.12
CA ASN A 64 -49.72 -10.45 -10.91
C ASN A 64 -50.67 -10.08 -9.75
N SER A 65 -50.61 -8.88 -9.19
CA SER A 65 -51.65 -8.43 -8.25
C SER A 65 -52.90 -7.92 -9.00
N LYS A 66 -54.09 -8.28 -8.50
CA LYS A 66 -55.42 -8.03 -9.09
C LYS A 66 -55.85 -6.53 -9.13
N LEU A 67 -54.91 -5.60 -9.28
CA LEU A 67 -55.15 -4.16 -9.39
C LEU A 67 -54.80 -3.69 -10.80
N THR A 68 -55.68 -3.97 -11.76
CA THR A 68 -55.72 -3.29 -13.04
C THR A 68 -56.29 -1.88 -12.85
N GLY A 69 -55.54 -0.85 -13.24
CA GLY A 69 -56.02 0.54 -13.27
C GLY A 69 -55.00 1.61 -12.81
N GLU A 70 -55.24 2.85 -13.23
CA GLU A 70 -54.40 4.05 -12.98
C GLU A 70 -54.01 4.27 -11.52
N LYS A 71 -54.84 3.83 -10.56
CA LYS A 71 -54.56 3.91 -9.12
C LYS A 71 -53.37 3.03 -8.69
N ALA A 72 -53.12 1.91 -9.37
CA ALA A 72 -51.95 1.07 -9.12
C ALA A 72 -50.66 1.74 -9.67
N LYS A 73 -50.76 2.51 -10.75
CA LYS A 73 -49.65 3.32 -11.27
C LYS A 73 -49.32 4.47 -10.32
N ILE A 74 -50.33 5.23 -9.88
CA ILE A 74 -50.15 6.33 -8.91
C ILE A 74 -49.52 5.81 -7.60
N TYR A 75 -49.94 4.64 -7.13
CA TYR A 75 -49.34 4.03 -5.94
C TYR A 75 -47.89 3.57 -6.18
N LYS A 76 -47.57 3.05 -7.37
CA LYS A 76 -46.19 2.69 -7.76
C LYS A 76 -45.30 3.92 -7.88
N ASP A 77 -45.78 4.99 -8.50
CA ASP A 77 -45.04 6.24 -8.67
C ASP A 77 -44.81 6.93 -7.32
N TRP A 78 -45.82 6.96 -6.44
CA TRP A 78 -45.66 7.44 -5.07
C TRP A 78 -44.68 6.59 -4.24
N MET A 79 -44.69 5.27 -4.43
CA MET A 79 -43.70 4.38 -3.79
C MET A 79 -42.28 4.70 -4.26
N VAL A 80 -42.09 4.96 -5.56
CA VAL A 80 -40.79 5.34 -6.13
C VAL A 80 -40.34 6.69 -5.58
N GLU A 81 -41.22 7.69 -5.51
CA GLU A 81 -40.92 8.97 -4.86
C GLU A 81 -40.53 8.80 -3.39
N SER A 82 -41.27 7.98 -2.64
CA SER A 82 -40.95 7.69 -1.23
C SER A 82 -39.59 7.02 -1.07
N LEU A 83 -39.17 6.19 -2.03
CA LEU A 83 -37.85 5.58 -2.07
C LEU A 83 -36.76 6.56 -2.43
N THR A 84 -36.98 7.45 -3.40
CA THR A 84 -36.00 8.50 -3.73
C THR A 84 -35.75 9.44 -2.54
N ASN A 85 -36.81 9.79 -1.78
CA ASN A 85 -36.69 10.56 -0.56
C ASN A 85 -35.95 9.80 0.55
N TRP A 86 -36.21 8.50 0.69
CA TRP A 86 -35.47 7.67 1.63
C TRP A 86 -33.98 7.52 1.25
N ARG A 87 -33.68 7.38 -0.04
CA ARG A 87 -32.30 7.32 -0.57
C ARG A 87 -31.55 8.61 -0.26
N SER A 88 -32.15 9.77 -0.51
CA SER A 88 -31.51 11.06 -0.19
C SER A 88 -31.21 11.20 1.30
N ILE A 89 -32.08 10.68 2.17
CA ILE A 89 -31.88 10.65 3.62
C ILE A 89 -30.78 9.67 4.03
N ILE A 90 -30.67 8.51 3.38
CA ILE A 90 -29.55 7.59 3.61
C ILE A 90 -28.24 8.20 3.20
N LEU A 91 -28.16 8.86 2.05
CA LEU A 91 -26.93 9.51 1.61
C LEU A 91 -26.47 10.56 2.64
N LYS A 92 -27.42 11.24 3.30
CA LYS A 92 -27.11 12.12 4.45
C LYS A 92 -26.60 11.33 5.67
N TYR A 93 -27.11 10.13 5.93
CA TYR A 93 -26.63 9.26 7.02
C TYR A 93 -25.29 8.57 6.75
N VAL A 94 -24.94 8.33 5.47
CA VAL A 94 -23.65 7.77 5.06
C VAL A 94 -22.50 8.72 5.45
N LYS A 95 -22.76 10.01 5.67
CA LYS A 95 -21.74 10.93 6.17
C LYS A 95 -21.28 10.66 7.63
N PHE A 96 -21.96 9.78 8.38
CA PHE A 96 -21.63 9.52 9.79
C PHE A 96 -20.83 8.21 10.00
N PRO A 97 -19.57 8.29 10.46
CA PRO A 97 -18.66 7.14 10.58
C PRO A 97 -19.16 6.01 11.48
N ASN A 98 -19.86 6.37 12.55
CA ASN A 98 -20.27 5.43 13.60
C ASN A 98 -21.43 4.50 13.21
N LEU A 99 -22.06 4.73 12.06
CA LEU A 99 -23.25 3.98 11.63
C LEU A 99 -22.97 3.01 10.47
N HIS A 100 -21.79 3.06 9.86
CA HIS A 100 -21.49 2.35 8.62
C HIS A 100 -21.71 0.85 8.68
N GLU A 101 -21.13 0.14 9.65
CA GLU A 101 -21.18 -1.33 9.72
C GLU A 101 -22.63 -1.86 9.73
N ARG A 102 -23.51 -1.19 10.49
CA ARG A 102 -24.91 -1.60 10.66
C ARG A 102 -25.83 -1.06 9.57
N LEU A 103 -25.44 0.04 8.91
CA LEU A 103 -26.11 0.62 7.77
C LEU A 103 -25.85 -0.18 6.50
N PHE A 104 -24.59 -0.43 6.15
CA PHE A 104 -24.19 -1.16 4.94
C PHE A 104 -24.84 -2.54 4.88
N LYS A 105 -24.85 -3.29 5.99
CA LYS A 105 -25.51 -4.61 6.05
C LYS A 105 -27.00 -4.56 5.70
N ARG A 106 -27.71 -3.49 6.06
CA ARG A 106 -29.14 -3.34 5.79
C ARG A 106 -29.43 -2.72 4.44
N LEU A 107 -28.59 -1.79 3.98
CA LEU A 107 -28.68 -1.21 2.65
C LEU A 107 -28.41 -2.27 1.59
N LEU A 108 -27.41 -3.11 1.80
CA LEU A 108 -27.08 -4.21 0.89
C LEU A 108 -28.18 -5.26 0.86
N LEU A 109 -28.74 -5.64 2.01
CA LEU A 109 -29.91 -6.53 2.06
C LEU A 109 -31.15 -5.89 1.40
N LEU A 110 -31.29 -4.58 1.43
CA LEU A 110 -32.36 -3.87 0.72
C LEU A 110 -32.11 -3.83 -0.78
N MET A 111 -30.87 -3.63 -1.23
CA MET A 111 -30.48 -3.76 -2.64
C MET A 111 -30.75 -5.17 -3.17
N VAL A 112 -30.41 -6.23 -2.43
CA VAL A 112 -30.79 -7.64 -2.76
C VAL A 112 -32.30 -7.77 -2.98
N LEU A 113 -33.08 -7.17 -2.09
CA LEU A 113 -34.53 -7.33 -2.10
C LEU A 113 -35.17 -6.54 -3.25
N GLU A 114 -34.62 -5.36 -3.61
CA GLU A 114 -35.06 -4.57 -4.77
C GLU A 114 -34.73 -5.28 -6.10
N GLU A 115 -33.61 -5.98 -6.18
CA GLU A 115 -33.19 -6.70 -7.38
C GLU A 115 -33.96 -8.00 -7.63
N ASN A 116 -34.25 -8.75 -6.56
CA ASN A 116 -35.04 -9.97 -6.67
C ASN A 116 -36.51 -9.68 -7.05
N LYS A 117 -37.00 -8.45 -6.84
CA LYS A 117 -38.36 -8.01 -7.19
C LYS A 117 -38.37 -6.53 -7.60
N PRO A 118 -37.97 -6.19 -8.84
CA PRO A 118 -37.95 -4.80 -9.29
C PRO A 118 -39.38 -4.27 -9.47
N LEU A 119 -39.61 -3.02 -9.04
CA LEU A 119 -40.91 -2.34 -9.13
C LEU A 119 -41.34 -2.06 -10.58
N TYR A 120 -40.37 -2.02 -11.51
CA TYR A 120 -40.57 -1.95 -12.96
C TYR A 120 -39.87 -3.12 -13.66
N THR A 121 -40.37 -3.51 -14.83
CA THR A 121 -39.80 -4.55 -15.71
C THR A 121 -38.42 -4.20 -16.29
N THR A 122 -37.91 -2.98 -16.08
CA THR A 122 -36.55 -2.61 -16.45
C THR A 122 -35.55 -3.19 -15.45
N GLN A 123 -35.11 -4.40 -15.77
CA GLN A 123 -34.11 -5.18 -15.05
C GLN A 123 -32.84 -4.34 -14.75
N GLY A 124 -32.36 -4.34 -13.50
CA GLY A 124 -30.98 -4.00 -13.11
C GLY A 124 -30.51 -2.53 -13.16
N TYR A 125 -31.24 -1.59 -13.77
CA TYR A 125 -30.76 -0.19 -13.86
C TYR A 125 -30.87 0.60 -12.54
N PHE A 126 -31.87 0.30 -11.71
CA PHE A 126 -32.22 1.09 -10.52
C PHE A 126 -31.35 0.81 -9.28
N THR A 127 -30.73 -0.37 -9.22
CA THR A 127 -29.76 -0.75 -8.16
C THR A 127 -28.37 -0.24 -8.47
N ASN A 128 -28.01 -0.23 -9.76
CA ASN A 128 -26.79 0.38 -10.26
C ASN A 128 -26.72 1.88 -9.92
N SER A 129 -27.78 2.67 -10.15
CA SER A 129 -27.75 4.11 -9.85
C SER A 129 -27.60 4.40 -8.35
N PHE A 130 -28.24 3.61 -7.49
CA PHE A 130 -28.14 3.79 -6.03
C PHE A 130 -26.77 3.39 -5.48
N LEU A 131 -26.16 2.33 -6.01
CA LEU A 131 -24.79 1.96 -5.67
C LEU A 131 -23.80 3.06 -6.08
N LYS A 132 -24.01 3.71 -7.25
CA LYS A 132 -23.23 4.88 -7.67
C LYS A 132 -23.36 6.02 -6.67
N GLU A 133 -24.57 6.35 -6.24
CA GLU A 133 -24.83 7.40 -5.24
C GLU A 133 -24.18 7.09 -3.88
N ILE A 134 -24.23 5.84 -3.43
CA ILE A 134 -23.58 5.41 -2.18
C ILE A 134 -22.06 5.60 -2.29
N ILE A 135 -21.45 5.11 -3.37
CA ILE A 135 -19.99 5.25 -3.58
C ILE A 135 -19.61 6.73 -3.69
N LEU A 136 -20.38 7.52 -4.43
CA LEU A 136 -20.23 8.97 -4.49
C LEU A 136 -20.27 9.60 -3.09
N SER A 137 -21.24 9.25 -2.26
CA SER A 137 -21.37 9.77 -0.91
C SER A 137 -20.29 9.29 0.06
N LEU A 138 -19.64 8.16 -0.22
CA LEU A 138 -18.50 7.67 0.55
C LEU A 138 -17.20 8.36 0.16
N LEU A 139 -17.03 8.65 -1.12
CA LEU A 139 -15.83 9.28 -1.65
C LEU A 139 -15.84 10.80 -1.47
N ALA A 140 -17.00 11.44 -1.65
CA ALA A 140 -17.19 12.90 -1.61
C ALA A 140 -17.26 13.50 -0.19
N VAL A 141 -16.80 12.79 0.83
CA VAL A 141 -16.84 13.28 2.21
C VAL A 141 -15.47 13.77 2.65
N ASP A 142 -15.47 14.97 3.23
CA ASP A 142 -14.32 15.70 3.80
C ASP A 142 -13.69 15.02 5.03
N ILE A 143 -14.09 13.78 5.33
CA ILE A 143 -13.66 12.99 6.49
C ILE A 143 -13.03 11.70 5.95
N PRO A 144 -11.84 11.31 6.44
CA PRO A 144 -11.24 10.02 6.11
C PRO A 144 -12.16 8.88 6.58
N MET A 145 -12.69 8.10 5.63
CA MET A 145 -13.73 7.10 5.88
C MET A 145 -13.17 5.68 6.01
N ASP A 146 -12.11 5.49 6.78
CA ASP A 146 -11.45 4.18 6.94
C ASP A 146 -12.42 3.10 7.47
N THR A 147 -13.30 3.46 8.41
CA THR A 147 -14.27 2.52 8.99
C THR A 147 -15.37 2.13 8.00
N GLY A 148 -15.87 3.08 7.20
CA GLY A 148 -16.87 2.81 6.17
C GLY A 148 -16.31 1.91 5.07
N LEU A 149 -15.09 2.18 4.62
CA LEU A 149 -14.41 1.40 3.58
C LEU A 149 -14.01 0.00 4.08
N GLN A 150 -13.56 -0.14 5.33
CA GLN A 150 -13.31 -1.46 5.93
C GLN A 150 -14.60 -2.28 6.05
N THR A 151 -15.75 -1.66 6.35
CA THR A 151 -17.02 -2.40 6.34
C THR A 151 -17.44 -2.83 4.94
N LEU A 152 -17.00 -2.12 3.89
CA LEU A 152 -17.19 -2.54 2.50
C LEU A 152 -16.33 -3.75 2.14
N GLN A 153 -15.21 -4.00 2.82
CA GLN A 153 -14.35 -5.16 2.61
C GLN A 153 -15.14 -6.49 2.70
N GLU A 154 -16.05 -6.62 3.67
CA GLU A 154 -16.90 -7.83 3.77
C GLU A 154 -17.74 -8.10 2.51
N TYR A 155 -18.06 -7.06 1.76
CA TYR A 155 -18.91 -7.09 0.56
C TYR A 155 -18.11 -7.02 -0.75
N LEU A 156 -16.84 -6.59 -0.72
CA LEU A 156 -15.94 -6.65 -1.86
C LEU A 156 -15.55 -8.09 -2.22
N LYS A 157 -15.87 -9.08 -1.37
CA LYS A 157 -15.80 -10.52 -1.71
C LYS A 157 -16.62 -10.87 -2.95
N TYR A 158 -17.70 -10.12 -3.25
CA TYR A 158 -18.56 -10.36 -4.40
C TYR A 158 -17.95 -9.75 -5.69
N ALA A 159 -17.83 -10.55 -6.75
CA ALA A 159 -17.25 -10.11 -8.03
C ALA A 159 -18.04 -8.96 -8.69
N ASP A 160 -19.36 -9.02 -8.68
CA ASP A 160 -20.22 -8.04 -9.35
C ASP A 160 -20.12 -6.66 -8.68
N ILE A 161 -20.07 -6.63 -7.34
CA ILE A 161 -19.87 -5.40 -6.57
C ILE A 161 -18.48 -4.83 -6.86
N ARG A 162 -17.43 -5.66 -6.91
CA ARG A 162 -16.08 -5.20 -7.30
C ARG A 162 -16.08 -4.56 -8.69
N PHE A 163 -16.73 -5.18 -9.67
CA PHE A 163 -16.81 -4.63 -11.04
C PHE A 163 -17.46 -3.25 -11.04
N GLN A 164 -18.61 -3.15 -10.37
CA GLN A 164 -19.41 -1.94 -10.39
C GLN A 164 -18.74 -0.81 -9.59
N CYS A 165 -18.11 -1.14 -8.45
CA CYS A 165 -17.26 -0.21 -7.71
C CYS A 165 -16.12 0.33 -8.58
N LEU A 166 -15.40 -0.54 -9.31
CA LEU A 166 -14.32 -0.12 -10.21
C LEU A 166 -14.83 0.77 -11.33
N LYS A 167 -15.97 0.42 -11.94
CA LYS A 167 -16.57 1.21 -13.01
C LYS A 167 -16.96 2.59 -12.54
N TYR A 168 -17.59 2.70 -11.38
CA TYR A 168 -17.96 3.99 -10.81
C TYR A 168 -16.75 4.78 -10.34
N LEU A 169 -15.77 4.15 -9.71
CA LEU A 169 -14.50 4.82 -9.41
C LEU A 169 -13.86 5.42 -10.65
N PHE A 170 -13.85 4.68 -11.76
CA PHE A 170 -13.33 5.18 -13.03
C PHE A 170 -14.09 6.41 -13.53
N GLU A 171 -15.42 6.32 -13.63
CA GLU A 171 -16.28 7.43 -14.08
C GLU A 171 -16.09 8.68 -13.20
N LEU A 172 -16.05 8.50 -11.88
CA LEU A 172 -15.86 9.60 -10.93
C LEU A 172 -14.49 10.24 -11.06
N MET A 173 -13.43 9.44 -11.24
CA MET A 173 -12.11 9.97 -11.48
C MET A 173 -12.02 10.74 -12.81
N GLU A 174 -12.78 10.36 -13.85
CA GLU A 174 -12.85 11.15 -15.09
C GLU A 174 -13.60 12.47 -14.89
N GLU A 175 -14.74 12.46 -14.20
CA GLU A 175 -15.51 13.67 -13.87
C GLU A 175 -14.70 14.66 -13.02
N VAL A 176 -13.97 14.14 -12.02
CA VAL A 176 -13.12 14.95 -11.13
C VAL A 176 -11.86 15.46 -11.84
N ALA A 177 -11.26 14.67 -12.74
CA ALA A 177 -10.13 15.12 -13.57
C ALA A 177 -10.52 16.29 -14.49
N ALA A 178 -11.76 16.33 -14.97
CA ALA A 178 -12.25 17.41 -15.82
C ALA A 178 -12.50 18.73 -15.04
N THR A 179 -12.75 18.63 -13.73
CA THR A 179 -13.16 19.78 -12.89
C THR A 179 -12.03 20.36 -12.04
N ILE A 180 -11.06 19.56 -11.60
CA ILE A 180 -10.01 20.00 -10.67
C ILE A 180 -8.74 20.46 -11.42
N LYS A 181 -8.44 21.76 -11.39
CA LYS A 181 -7.15 22.35 -11.83
C LYS A 181 -6.14 22.56 -10.67
N SER A 182 -6.59 22.55 -9.42
CA SER A 182 -5.76 22.66 -8.21
C SER A 182 -6.28 21.75 -7.10
N LEU A 183 -5.41 20.98 -6.45
CA LEU A 183 -5.79 20.16 -5.31
C LEU A 183 -5.97 21.04 -4.06
N ASP A 184 -7.22 21.26 -3.66
CA ASP A 184 -7.56 21.76 -2.33
C ASP A 184 -7.47 20.63 -1.28
N SER A 185 -7.59 20.97 0.01
CA SER A 185 -7.57 19.98 1.12
C SER A 185 -8.64 18.89 0.97
N GLU A 186 -9.78 19.23 0.37
CA GLU A 186 -10.89 18.29 0.09
C GLU A 186 -10.51 17.30 -1.04
N GLY A 187 -9.70 17.73 -2.00
CA GLY A 187 -9.16 16.87 -3.05
C GLY A 187 -8.17 15.83 -2.49
N VAL A 188 -7.43 16.19 -1.44
CA VAL A 188 -6.51 15.27 -0.75
C VAL A 188 -7.28 14.16 -0.04
N THR A 189 -8.35 14.48 0.69
CA THR A 189 -9.19 13.49 1.37
C THR A 189 -9.93 12.58 0.39
N PHE A 190 -10.42 13.15 -0.72
CA PHE A 190 -11.01 12.36 -1.80
C PHE A 190 -10.01 11.34 -2.36
N LEU A 191 -8.79 11.76 -2.68
CA LEU A 191 -7.73 10.86 -3.18
C LEU A 191 -7.34 9.80 -2.14
N THR A 192 -7.32 10.12 -0.84
CA THR A 192 -7.10 9.11 0.21
C THR A 192 -8.18 8.05 0.22
N ASN A 193 -9.46 8.45 0.12
CA ASN A 193 -10.60 7.53 0.11
C ASN A 193 -10.64 6.68 -1.17
N CYS A 194 -10.28 7.26 -2.32
CA CYS A 194 -10.13 6.50 -3.57
C CYS A 194 -9.00 5.47 -3.48
N TYR A 195 -7.86 5.85 -2.93
CA TYR A 195 -6.72 4.95 -2.75
C TYR A 195 -7.05 3.79 -1.81
N THR A 196 -7.66 4.07 -0.65
CA THR A 196 -8.04 3.01 0.30
C THR A 196 -9.06 2.05 -0.31
N LEU A 197 -10.06 2.54 -1.05
CA LEU A 197 -11.01 1.66 -1.74
C LEU A 197 -10.33 0.80 -2.83
N LEU A 198 -9.43 1.38 -3.64
CA LEU A 198 -8.67 0.62 -4.64
C LEU A 198 -7.74 -0.42 -3.99
N ASN A 199 -7.14 -0.10 -2.85
CA ASN A 199 -6.33 -1.05 -2.09
C ASN A 199 -7.16 -2.21 -1.53
N LEU A 200 -8.38 -1.95 -1.07
CA LEU A 200 -9.29 -3.02 -0.63
C LEU A 200 -9.71 -3.91 -1.81
N ILE A 201 -10.07 -3.32 -2.95
CA ILE A 201 -10.46 -4.07 -4.16
C ILE A 201 -9.29 -4.90 -4.67
N THR A 202 -8.09 -4.34 -4.71
CA THR A 202 -6.90 -5.07 -5.13
C THR A 202 -6.60 -6.20 -4.16
N ALA A 203 -6.61 -6.00 -2.85
CA ALA A 203 -6.34 -7.04 -1.85
C ALA A 203 -7.21 -8.29 -2.05
N GLU A 204 -8.49 -8.12 -2.39
CA GLU A 204 -9.46 -9.20 -2.55
C GLU A 204 -9.59 -9.75 -3.98
N HIS A 205 -8.82 -9.23 -4.94
CA HIS A 205 -8.77 -9.81 -6.28
C HIS A 205 -8.06 -11.16 -6.27
N SER A 206 -8.82 -12.23 -6.01
CA SER A 206 -8.43 -13.61 -6.26
C SER A 206 -8.38 -13.87 -7.77
N GLN A 207 -7.25 -14.40 -8.25
CA GLN A 207 -7.08 -14.79 -9.66
C GLN A 207 -7.77 -16.13 -9.99
N ASN A 208 -8.28 -16.84 -8.98
CA ASN A 208 -8.91 -18.15 -9.14
C ASN A 208 -10.37 -18.00 -9.60
N LYS A 209 -10.68 -18.59 -10.76
CA LYS A 209 -12.04 -18.65 -11.32
C LYS A 209 -13.04 -19.34 -10.37
N GLU A 210 -12.58 -20.33 -9.59
CA GLU A 210 -13.41 -21.12 -8.67
C GLU A 210 -13.85 -20.34 -7.41
N ASP A 211 -13.03 -19.40 -6.93
CA ASP A 211 -13.38 -18.51 -5.82
C ASP A 211 -14.39 -17.43 -6.25
N ILE A 212 -14.36 -17.05 -7.53
CA ILE A 212 -15.31 -16.12 -8.11
C ILE A 212 -16.66 -16.80 -8.29
N GLU A 213 -16.69 -18.04 -8.78
CA GLU A 213 -17.94 -18.80 -8.94
C GLU A 213 -18.61 -19.16 -7.61
N SER A 214 -17.83 -19.47 -6.57
CA SER A 214 -18.38 -19.73 -5.22
C SER A 214 -18.84 -18.46 -4.47
N SER A 215 -18.35 -17.27 -4.87
CA SER A 215 -18.82 -15.97 -4.39
C SER A 215 -20.03 -15.41 -5.17
N LEU A 216 -20.46 -16.04 -6.27
CA LEU A 216 -21.69 -15.69 -7.00
C LEU A 216 -22.96 -16.15 -6.26
N LYS A 217 -23.25 -15.58 -5.09
CA LYS A 217 -24.58 -15.70 -4.44
C LYS A 217 -25.45 -14.45 -4.55
N PHE A 218 -24.93 -13.39 -5.16
CA PHE A 218 -25.71 -12.26 -5.62
C PHE A 218 -25.90 -12.41 -7.13
N ASN A 219 -26.99 -13.06 -7.56
CA ASN A 219 -27.34 -13.09 -8.98
C ASN A 219 -27.87 -11.71 -9.41
N LEU A 220 -26.94 -10.77 -9.64
CA LEU A 220 -27.22 -9.41 -10.09
C LEU A 220 -27.76 -9.34 -11.54
N SER A 221 -27.83 -10.45 -12.27
CA SER A 221 -28.67 -10.59 -13.48
C SER A 221 -28.64 -12.03 -14.02
N ALA A 222 -29.38 -12.95 -13.41
CA ALA A 222 -29.46 -14.32 -13.95
C ALA A 222 -30.18 -14.42 -15.32
N ASN A 223 -30.75 -13.34 -15.88
CA ASN A 223 -31.53 -13.43 -17.12
C ASN A 223 -31.32 -12.24 -18.07
N THR A 224 -30.08 -12.00 -18.52
CA THR A 224 -29.91 -11.46 -19.89
C THR A 224 -28.97 -12.39 -20.67
N LYS A 225 -29.54 -13.10 -21.64
CA LYS A 225 -28.81 -13.81 -22.69
C LYS A 225 -28.07 -12.75 -23.52
N GLY A 226 -26.85 -12.41 -23.10
CA GLY A 226 -26.02 -11.44 -23.80
C GLY A 226 -24.78 -11.09 -22.99
N ASN A 227 -23.71 -11.87 -23.16
CA ASN A 227 -22.33 -11.59 -22.73
C ASN A 227 -22.20 -10.77 -21.43
N ILE A 228 -22.39 -11.49 -20.33
CA ILE A 228 -22.11 -11.02 -18.98
C ILE A 228 -20.64 -10.51 -18.90
N ASN A 229 -20.47 -9.19 -18.86
CA ASN A 229 -19.17 -8.53 -18.76
C ASN A 229 -18.46 -8.78 -17.41
N TYR A 230 -19.22 -9.11 -16.35
CA TYR A 230 -18.71 -9.32 -14.98
C TYR A 230 -18.07 -10.72 -14.76
N LEU A 231 -18.31 -11.69 -15.64
CA LEU A 231 -17.62 -13.01 -15.58
C LEU A 231 -16.28 -12.99 -16.33
N GLN A 232 -16.03 -11.97 -17.14
CA GLN A 232 -14.81 -11.88 -17.92
C GLN A 232 -13.69 -11.28 -17.07
N LEU A 233 -12.89 -12.14 -16.44
CA LEU A 233 -11.68 -11.79 -15.69
C LEU A 233 -10.78 -10.76 -16.40
N GLY A 234 -10.66 -10.86 -17.73
CA GLY A 234 -9.89 -9.91 -18.54
C GLY A 234 -10.48 -8.49 -18.55
N LYS A 235 -11.81 -8.33 -18.49
CA LYS A 235 -12.45 -7.02 -18.38
C LYS A 235 -12.29 -6.42 -16.99
N HIS A 236 -12.34 -7.26 -15.96
CA HIS A 236 -12.05 -6.83 -14.58
C HIS A 236 -10.62 -6.34 -14.42
N SER A 237 -9.63 -7.13 -14.86
CA SER A 237 -8.22 -6.78 -14.76
C SER A 237 -7.87 -5.57 -15.65
N SER A 238 -8.47 -5.46 -16.84
CA SER A 238 -8.34 -4.29 -17.71
C SER A 238 -8.93 -3.03 -17.09
N LEU A 239 -10.13 -3.10 -16.50
CA LEU A 239 -10.75 -1.97 -15.82
C LEU A 239 -9.94 -1.56 -14.59
N LEU A 240 -9.44 -2.53 -13.82
CA LEU A 240 -8.54 -2.29 -12.69
C LEU A 240 -7.28 -1.54 -13.15
N SER A 241 -6.65 -1.99 -14.24
CA SER A 241 -5.50 -1.27 -14.83
C SER A 241 -5.84 0.16 -15.20
N LYS A 242 -6.95 0.38 -15.90
CA LYS A 242 -7.41 1.74 -16.28
C LYS A 242 -7.68 2.62 -15.06
N THR A 243 -8.31 2.08 -14.00
CA THR A 243 -8.55 2.83 -12.77
C THR A 243 -7.26 3.22 -12.04
N TRP A 244 -6.28 2.31 -11.96
CA TRP A 244 -4.98 2.63 -11.37
C TRP A 244 -4.24 3.69 -12.17
N LEU A 245 -4.18 3.55 -13.50
CA LEU A 245 -3.55 4.55 -14.36
C LEU A 245 -4.25 5.91 -14.25
N GLN A 246 -5.57 5.94 -14.12
CA GLN A 246 -6.32 7.19 -13.93
C GLN A 246 -5.99 7.83 -12.57
N LEU A 247 -5.91 7.05 -11.49
CA LEU A 247 -5.50 7.56 -10.18
C LEU A 247 -4.07 8.13 -10.22
N LEU A 248 -3.15 7.46 -10.91
CA LEU A 248 -1.75 7.86 -11.02
C LEU A 248 -1.53 9.12 -11.88
N LYS A 249 -2.49 9.51 -12.72
CA LYS A 249 -2.44 10.79 -13.46
C LYS A 249 -2.65 12.00 -12.54
N PHE A 250 -3.31 11.83 -11.39
CA PHE A 250 -3.48 12.91 -10.43
C PHE A 250 -2.17 13.20 -9.68
N LYS A 251 -2.00 14.45 -9.25
CA LYS A 251 -0.90 14.83 -8.35
C LYS A 251 -1.19 14.29 -6.95
N LEU A 252 -0.65 13.11 -6.65
CA LEU A 252 -0.88 12.44 -5.37
C LEU A 252 -0.16 13.16 -4.21
N PRO A 253 -0.81 13.27 -3.03
CA PRO A 253 -0.16 13.67 -1.79
C PRO A 253 1.02 12.77 -1.44
N ASN A 254 2.10 13.33 -0.87
CA ASN A 254 3.34 12.61 -0.56
C ASN A 254 3.14 11.34 0.28
N ALA A 255 2.17 11.33 1.20
CA ALA A 255 1.87 10.17 2.03
C ALA A 255 1.32 9.00 1.19
N ILE A 256 0.29 9.26 0.38
CA ILE A 256 -0.32 8.27 -0.52
C ILE A 256 0.70 7.81 -1.55
N TYR A 257 1.43 8.74 -2.14
CA TYR A 257 2.41 8.46 -3.17
C TYR A 257 3.49 7.47 -2.70
N LYS A 258 4.01 7.64 -1.48
CA LYS A 258 4.94 6.66 -0.87
C LYS A 258 4.30 5.31 -0.60
N GLN A 259 3.05 5.28 -0.13
CA GLN A 259 2.32 4.03 0.11
C GLN A 259 2.07 3.25 -1.19
N VAL A 260 1.65 3.95 -2.25
CA VAL A 260 1.46 3.37 -3.59
C VAL A 260 2.75 2.71 -4.06
N LEU A 261 3.90 3.39 -3.96
CA LEU A 261 5.20 2.82 -4.37
C LEU A 261 5.60 1.57 -3.56
N VAL A 262 5.26 1.52 -2.26
CA VAL A 262 5.49 0.33 -1.42
C VAL A 262 4.64 -0.86 -1.86
N ASP A 263 3.38 -0.61 -2.23
CA ASP A 263 2.37 -1.61 -2.58
C ASP A 263 2.45 -2.08 -4.04
N ILE A 264 3.00 -1.27 -4.96
CA ILE A 264 3.10 -1.59 -6.39
C ILE A 264 3.68 -2.98 -6.67
N PRO A 265 4.89 -3.33 -6.17
CA PRO A 265 5.59 -4.54 -6.59
C PRO A 265 4.85 -5.83 -6.22
N ASP A 266 4.29 -5.86 -5.00
CA ASP A 266 3.76 -7.08 -4.38
C ASP A 266 2.25 -7.21 -4.59
N LYS A 267 1.50 -6.10 -4.60
CA LYS A 267 0.03 -6.13 -4.68
C LYS A 267 -0.51 -5.75 -6.05
N ILE A 268 0.10 -4.79 -6.74
CA ILE A 268 -0.49 -4.18 -7.94
C ILE A 268 0.03 -4.86 -9.22
N ILE A 269 1.36 -4.95 -9.42
CA ILE A 269 1.97 -5.54 -10.62
C ILE A 269 1.41 -6.94 -10.95
N PRO A 270 1.28 -7.88 -9.99
CA PRO A 270 0.78 -9.23 -10.29
C PRO A 270 -0.67 -9.27 -10.80
N LYS A 271 -1.45 -8.23 -10.53
CA LYS A 271 -2.89 -8.15 -10.83
C LYS A 271 -3.19 -7.36 -12.10
N LEU A 272 -2.18 -6.69 -12.67
CA LEU A 272 -2.32 -5.92 -13.90
C LEU A 272 -2.10 -6.82 -15.13
N PRO A 273 -2.99 -6.75 -16.15
CA PRO A 273 -2.77 -7.46 -17.40
C PRO A 273 -1.61 -6.86 -18.20
N GLU A 274 -1.45 -5.53 -18.14
CA GLU A 274 -0.40 -4.77 -18.84
C GLU A 274 0.35 -3.87 -17.83
N PRO A 275 1.34 -4.41 -17.10
CA PRO A 275 2.06 -3.66 -16.08
C PRO A 275 3.07 -2.66 -16.66
N LEU A 276 3.40 -2.75 -17.96
CA LEU A 276 4.25 -1.79 -18.66
C LEU A 276 3.69 -0.36 -18.65
N GLY A 277 2.36 -0.18 -18.49
CA GLY A 277 1.76 1.16 -18.33
C GLY A 277 2.26 1.93 -17.10
N LEU A 278 2.87 1.24 -16.11
CA LEU A 278 3.47 1.86 -14.94
C LEU A 278 4.92 2.31 -15.17
N ALA A 279 5.55 1.96 -16.30
CA ALA A 279 6.97 2.19 -16.54
C ALA A 279 7.33 3.68 -16.48
N ASP A 280 6.56 4.54 -17.14
CA ASP A 280 6.79 5.99 -17.14
C ASP A 280 6.65 6.58 -15.74
N PHE A 281 5.62 6.16 -15.00
CA PHE A 281 5.39 6.58 -13.63
C PHE A 281 6.55 6.18 -12.72
N LEU A 282 6.98 4.92 -12.77
CA LEU A 282 8.08 4.42 -11.94
C LEU A 282 9.43 5.02 -12.33
N THR A 283 9.67 5.24 -13.62
CA THR A 283 10.88 5.89 -14.13
C THR A 283 10.96 7.35 -13.67
N ASN A 284 9.87 8.10 -13.78
CA ASN A 284 9.81 9.47 -13.29
C ASN A 284 9.98 9.52 -11.77
N SER A 285 9.32 8.62 -11.04
CA SER A 285 9.47 8.50 -9.59
C SER A 285 10.91 8.19 -9.19
N PHE A 286 11.58 7.32 -9.93
CA PHE A 286 12.97 6.97 -9.69
C PHE A 286 13.93 8.15 -9.94
N ASN A 287 13.67 8.96 -10.97
CA ASN A 287 14.48 10.13 -11.31
C ASN A 287 14.32 11.31 -10.33
N VAL A 288 13.28 11.33 -9.49
CA VAL A 288 13.09 12.37 -8.43
C VAL A 288 14.18 12.29 -7.36
N GLY A 289 14.70 11.09 -7.06
CA GLY A 289 15.71 10.87 -6.04
C GLY A 289 15.17 10.79 -4.59
N GLY A 290 16.10 10.56 -3.65
CA GLY A 290 15.79 10.44 -2.22
C GLY A 290 15.03 9.17 -1.85
N VAL A 291 14.10 9.25 -0.89
CA VAL A 291 13.33 8.09 -0.43
C VAL A 291 12.37 7.56 -1.51
N ILE A 292 11.89 8.44 -2.39
CA ILE A 292 10.95 8.07 -3.46
C ILE A 292 11.63 7.13 -4.47
N SER A 293 12.87 7.42 -4.85
CA SER A 293 13.60 6.57 -5.80
C SER A 293 13.88 5.18 -5.22
N LEU A 294 14.18 5.08 -3.93
CA LEU A 294 14.36 3.80 -3.24
C LEU A 294 13.08 2.95 -3.26
N LEU A 295 11.92 3.58 -3.09
CA LEU A 295 10.62 2.89 -3.12
C LEU A 295 10.25 2.45 -4.55
N ALA A 296 10.51 3.31 -5.54
CA ALA A 296 10.24 3.00 -6.95
C ALA A 296 11.15 1.88 -7.51
N LEU A 297 12.35 1.72 -6.95
CA LEU A 297 13.37 0.78 -7.41
C LEU A 297 12.87 -0.67 -7.50
N HIS A 298 12.10 -1.13 -6.50
CA HIS A 298 11.56 -2.49 -6.52
C HIS A 298 10.56 -2.69 -7.67
N GLY A 299 9.66 -1.73 -7.87
CA GLY A 299 8.66 -1.79 -8.94
C GLY A 299 9.33 -1.77 -10.32
N LEU A 300 10.32 -0.90 -10.49
CA LEU A 300 11.09 -0.80 -11.73
C LEU A 300 11.85 -2.10 -12.01
N PHE A 301 12.52 -2.69 -11.00
CA PHE A 301 13.20 -3.97 -11.15
C PHE A 301 12.25 -5.10 -11.56
N MET A 302 11.06 -5.17 -10.97
CA MET A 302 10.05 -6.15 -11.35
C MET A 302 9.63 -6.00 -12.82
N LEU A 303 9.51 -4.78 -13.33
CA LEU A 303 9.24 -4.53 -14.75
C LEU A 303 10.43 -4.93 -15.64
N ILE A 304 11.66 -4.64 -15.22
CA ILE A 304 12.88 -5.03 -15.95
C ILE A 304 12.99 -6.56 -16.03
N HIS A 305 12.85 -7.25 -14.90
CA HIS A 305 13.08 -8.69 -14.79
C HIS A 305 11.92 -9.54 -15.33
N LYS A 306 10.66 -9.17 -15.06
CA LYS A 306 9.49 -9.99 -15.45
C LYS A 306 8.83 -9.55 -16.75
N HIS A 307 8.93 -8.27 -17.09
CA HIS A 307 8.26 -7.68 -18.26
C HIS A 307 9.25 -7.13 -19.29
N ASN A 308 10.54 -7.45 -19.17
CA ASN A 308 11.61 -7.10 -20.11
C ASN A 308 11.67 -5.60 -20.45
N LEU A 309 11.40 -4.74 -19.45
CA LEU A 309 11.58 -3.30 -19.61
C LEU A 309 13.07 -2.96 -19.77
N ASN A 310 13.42 -2.27 -20.85
CA ASN A 310 14.78 -1.77 -21.04
C ASN A 310 14.93 -0.41 -20.34
N TYR A 311 15.60 -0.40 -19.20
CA TYR A 311 15.99 0.83 -18.52
C TYR A 311 17.50 1.10 -18.74
N PRO A 312 17.87 2.17 -19.47
CA PRO A 312 19.27 2.47 -19.74
C PRO A 312 20.01 2.80 -18.44
N SER A 313 21.26 2.39 -18.33
CA SER A 313 22.15 2.76 -17.20
C SER A 313 21.58 2.46 -15.81
N PHE A 314 20.79 1.39 -15.66
CA PHE A 314 20.18 1.00 -14.38
C PHE A 314 21.20 0.96 -13.23
N PHE A 315 22.33 0.29 -13.44
CA PHE A 315 23.37 0.13 -12.40
C PHE A 315 24.06 1.45 -12.04
N GLU A 316 24.30 2.35 -12.98
CA GLU A 316 24.90 3.66 -12.71
C GLU A 316 23.97 4.49 -11.81
N LYS A 317 22.66 4.41 -12.05
CA LYS A 317 21.67 5.08 -11.20
C LYS A 317 21.56 4.46 -9.81
N VAL A 318 21.57 3.14 -9.70
CA VAL A 318 21.61 2.47 -8.39
C VAL A 318 22.89 2.83 -7.63
N TYR A 319 24.02 2.93 -8.33
CA TYR A 319 25.29 3.37 -7.76
C TYR A 319 25.23 4.81 -7.25
N GLU A 320 24.59 5.73 -7.99
CA GLU A 320 24.37 7.13 -7.57
C GLU A 320 23.53 7.24 -6.29
N LEU A 321 22.61 6.29 -6.06
CA LEU A 321 21.77 6.25 -4.88
C LEU A 321 22.55 5.85 -3.62
N ILE A 322 23.55 4.95 -3.73
CA ILE A 322 24.32 4.49 -2.57
C ILE A 322 25.09 5.67 -1.96
N ARG A 323 24.52 6.22 -0.90
CA ARG A 323 25.04 7.33 -0.12
C ARG A 323 24.70 7.13 1.35
N ILE A 324 25.30 7.95 2.21
CA ILE A 324 25.13 7.88 3.67
C ILE A 324 23.66 8.06 4.06
N GLU A 325 22.91 8.87 3.31
CA GLU A 325 21.50 9.12 3.65
C GLU A 325 20.66 7.84 3.63
N ILE A 326 21.01 6.84 2.81
CA ILE A 326 20.27 5.57 2.73
C ILE A 326 20.29 4.80 4.05
N LEU A 327 21.41 4.85 4.79
CA LEU A 327 21.57 4.12 6.05
C LEU A 327 20.58 4.59 7.14
N ASN A 328 20.12 5.84 7.02
CA ASN A 328 19.18 6.46 7.96
C ASN A 328 17.71 6.31 7.55
N VAL A 329 17.41 5.68 6.40
CA VAL A 329 16.04 5.55 5.89
C VAL A 329 15.37 4.30 6.46
N LYS A 330 14.09 4.43 6.86
CA LYS A 330 13.25 3.33 7.37
C LYS A 330 13.21 2.09 6.46
N TYR A 331 13.34 2.28 5.15
CA TYR A 331 13.26 1.24 4.13
C TYR A 331 14.63 0.66 3.73
N LYS A 332 15.70 0.91 4.50
CA LYS A 332 17.06 0.44 4.20
C LYS A 332 17.16 -1.08 4.02
N SER A 333 16.50 -1.87 4.87
CA SER A 333 16.54 -3.34 4.80
C SER A 333 15.99 -3.85 3.46
N ARG A 334 14.89 -3.25 2.98
CA ARG A 334 14.32 -3.57 1.66
C ARG A 334 15.28 -3.15 0.54
N PHE A 335 15.93 -2.00 0.65
CA PHE A 335 16.92 -1.56 -0.36
C PHE A 335 18.11 -2.51 -0.45
N PHE A 336 18.74 -2.89 0.68
CA PHE A 336 19.91 -3.78 0.66
C PHE A 336 19.56 -5.22 0.28
N PHE A 337 18.35 -5.69 0.61
CA PHE A 337 17.82 -6.94 0.07
C PHE A 337 17.75 -6.91 -1.46
N LEU A 338 17.19 -5.82 -2.03
CA LEU A 338 17.10 -5.64 -3.47
C LEU A 338 18.47 -5.46 -4.11
N LEU A 339 19.39 -4.72 -3.49
CA LEU A 339 20.75 -4.55 -3.98
C LEU A 339 21.48 -5.90 -4.08
N ASN A 340 21.33 -6.75 -3.06
CA ASN A 340 21.87 -8.10 -3.07
C ASN A 340 21.28 -8.95 -4.21
N LEU A 341 19.98 -8.78 -4.49
CA LEU A 341 19.27 -9.45 -5.58
C LEU A 341 19.71 -8.93 -6.96
N PHE A 342 19.98 -7.63 -7.11
CA PHE A 342 20.41 -7.07 -8.40
C PHE A 342 21.81 -7.54 -8.77
N LEU A 343 22.69 -7.61 -7.77
CA LEU A 343 24.09 -8.01 -7.93
C LEU A 343 24.30 -9.53 -7.93
N SER A 344 23.24 -10.33 -7.78
CA SER A 344 23.29 -11.78 -7.96
C SER A 344 23.24 -12.22 -9.43
N SER A 345 22.93 -11.28 -10.35
CA SER A 345 22.89 -11.58 -11.78
C SER A 345 24.25 -12.03 -12.30
N THR A 346 24.28 -13.14 -13.03
CA THR A 346 25.48 -13.76 -13.61
C THR A 346 26.05 -13.00 -14.80
N HIS A 347 25.25 -12.13 -15.43
CA HIS A 347 25.65 -11.37 -16.62
C HIS A 347 26.34 -10.04 -16.30
N LEU A 348 26.63 -9.77 -15.02
CA LEU A 348 27.26 -8.52 -14.62
C LEU A 348 28.77 -8.56 -14.86
N PRO A 349 29.32 -7.54 -15.54
CA PRO A 349 30.76 -7.40 -15.64
C PRO A 349 31.41 -7.20 -14.27
N ALA A 350 32.60 -7.77 -14.08
CA ALA A 350 33.34 -7.67 -12.81
C ALA A 350 33.62 -6.22 -12.38
N TYR A 351 33.82 -5.29 -13.32
CA TYR A 351 34.07 -3.88 -12.99
C TYR A 351 32.89 -3.21 -12.30
N VAL A 352 31.65 -3.57 -12.67
CA VAL A 352 30.42 -3.05 -12.05
C VAL A 352 30.39 -3.46 -10.59
N VAL A 353 30.54 -4.77 -10.34
CA VAL A 353 30.48 -5.33 -8.98
C VAL A 353 31.62 -4.78 -8.12
N ALA A 354 32.83 -4.65 -8.66
CA ALA A 354 33.95 -4.05 -7.96
C ALA A 354 33.68 -2.60 -7.54
N ALA A 355 33.04 -1.79 -8.41
CA ALA A 355 32.64 -0.43 -8.07
C ALA A 355 31.66 -0.41 -6.89
N PHE A 356 30.63 -1.28 -6.92
CA PHE A 356 29.68 -1.43 -5.82
C PHE A 356 30.38 -1.85 -4.52
N ILE A 357 31.26 -2.86 -4.56
CA ILE A 357 32.00 -3.34 -3.38
C ILE A 357 32.83 -2.20 -2.77
N LYS A 358 33.59 -1.49 -3.59
CA LYS A 358 34.47 -0.40 -3.12
C LYS A 358 33.67 0.77 -2.54
N LYS A 359 32.54 1.13 -3.16
CA LYS A 359 31.64 2.16 -2.62
C LYS A 359 31.00 1.75 -1.30
N LEU A 360 30.53 0.51 -1.18
CA LEU A 360 29.99 -0.03 0.07
C LEU A 360 31.07 -0.08 1.16
N ALA A 361 32.33 -0.37 0.80
CA ALA A 361 33.44 -0.39 1.75
C ALA A 361 33.77 1.02 2.27
N ARG A 362 33.79 2.04 1.40
CA ARG A 362 33.92 3.44 1.82
C ARG A 362 32.74 3.91 2.66
N LEU A 363 31.53 3.49 2.32
CA LEU A 363 30.33 3.76 3.10
C LEU A 363 30.42 3.14 4.50
N ALA A 364 30.95 1.92 4.61
CA ALA A 364 31.10 1.21 5.89
C ALA A 364 32.03 1.92 6.88
N LEU A 365 32.99 2.73 6.42
CA LEU A 365 33.83 3.55 7.31
C LEU A 365 33.07 4.65 8.03
N ARG A 366 31.99 5.14 7.43
CA ARG A 366 31.17 6.25 7.95
C ARG A 366 29.86 5.76 8.58
N ALA A 367 29.60 4.46 8.49
CA ALA A 367 28.37 3.83 8.96
C ALA A 367 28.41 3.57 10.47
N ASP A 368 27.23 3.49 11.07
CA ASP A 368 27.08 3.04 12.46
C ASP A 368 27.44 1.57 12.61
N CYS A 369 27.67 1.10 13.84
CA CYS A 369 28.12 -0.27 14.08
C CYS A 369 27.14 -1.36 13.61
N CYS A 370 25.84 -1.07 13.51
CA CYS A 370 24.84 -2.01 12.98
C CYS A 370 24.91 -2.06 11.45
N ASP A 371 24.91 -0.88 10.82
CA ASP A 371 25.00 -0.75 9.36
C ASP A 371 26.35 -1.23 8.82
N GLY A 372 27.43 -1.03 9.56
CA GLY A 372 28.75 -1.58 9.24
C GLY A 372 28.73 -3.11 9.16
N GLN A 373 28.00 -3.80 10.05
CA GLN A 373 27.86 -5.27 9.97
C GLN A 373 27.11 -5.67 8.70
N LEU A 374 26.00 -5.00 8.40
CA LEU A 374 25.20 -5.24 7.19
C LEU A 374 26.05 -5.05 5.92
N LEU A 375 26.76 -3.92 5.82
CA LEU A 375 27.57 -3.58 4.65
C LEU A 375 28.74 -4.56 4.47
N LEU A 376 29.43 -4.91 5.55
CA LEU A 376 30.52 -5.89 5.51
C LEU A 376 30.03 -7.27 5.05
N ASN A 377 28.90 -7.75 5.61
CA ASN A 377 28.33 -9.02 5.21
C ASN A 377 27.91 -9.02 3.73
N LEU A 378 27.34 -7.92 3.23
CA LEU A 378 27.03 -7.76 1.81
C LEU A 378 28.28 -7.80 0.93
N ILE A 379 29.36 -7.10 1.34
CA ILE A 379 30.65 -7.13 0.63
C ILE A 379 31.19 -8.57 0.53
N TYR A 380 31.14 -9.34 1.62
CA TYR A 380 31.58 -10.74 1.58
C TYR A 380 30.74 -11.61 0.65
N VAL A 381 29.41 -11.46 0.69
CA VAL A 381 28.51 -12.16 -0.24
C VAL A 381 28.89 -11.86 -1.69
N LEU A 382 29.15 -10.60 -2.02
CA LEU A 382 29.56 -10.21 -3.37
C LEU A 382 30.94 -10.77 -3.77
N LEU A 383 31.92 -10.78 -2.85
CA LEU A 383 33.26 -11.33 -3.08
C LEU A 383 33.25 -12.86 -3.24
N ILE A 384 32.33 -13.56 -2.58
CA ILE A 384 32.14 -15.02 -2.73
C ILE A 384 31.53 -15.33 -4.10
N ARG A 385 30.50 -14.58 -4.52
CA ARG A 385 29.83 -14.78 -5.82
C ARG A 385 30.73 -14.42 -7.01
N HIS A 386 31.48 -13.33 -6.91
CA HIS A 386 32.27 -12.78 -8.02
C HIS A 386 33.77 -12.96 -7.79
N VAL A 387 34.29 -14.12 -8.20
CA VAL A 387 35.70 -14.51 -7.99
C VAL A 387 36.69 -13.48 -8.56
N SER A 388 36.36 -12.84 -9.69
CA SER A 388 37.20 -11.79 -10.28
C SER A 388 37.42 -10.59 -9.37
N CYS A 389 36.50 -10.31 -8.43
CA CYS A 389 36.62 -9.21 -7.47
C CYS A 389 37.56 -9.54 -6.30
N LYS A 390 38.08 -10.79 -6.19
CA LYS A 390 39.06 -11.16 -5.16
C LYS A 390 40.39 -10.42 -5.31
N CYS A 391 40.69 -9.89 -6.51
CA CYS A 391 41.84 -9.01 -6.74
C CYS A 391 41.83 -7.78 -5.82
N LEU A 392 40.65 -7.34 -5.35
CA LEU A 392 40.51 -6.22 -4.43
C LEU A 392 41.04 -6.53 -3.02
N LEU A 393 41.03 -7.81 -2.61
CA LEU A 393 41.58 -8.27 -1.33
C LEU A 393 43.07 -8.56 -1.45
N HIS A 394 43.47 -9.17 -2.56
CA HIS A 394 44.85 -9.57 -2.80
C HIS A 394 45.21 -9.30 -4.26
N ASN A 395 46.11 -8.35 -4.49
CA ASN A 395 46.64 -8.03 -5.80
C ASN A 395 48.15 -8.32 -5.82
N GLU A 396 48.56 -9.34 -6.57
CA GLU A 396 49.97 -9.75 -6.71
C GLU A 396 50.75 -8.78 -7.61
N ASP A 397 50.07 -8.07 -8.51
CA ASP A 397 50.66 -7.21 -9.55
C ASP A 397 50.75 -5.72 -9.15
N ALA A 398 50.48 -5.38 -7.88
CA ALA A 398 50.46 -4.00 -7.41
C ALA A 398 51.87 -3.39 -7.36
N LYS A 399 52.21 -2.56 -8.36
CA LYS A 399 53.55 -1.93 -8.50
C LYS A 399 53.74 -0.67 -7.66
N SER A 400 52.65 0.00 -7.23
CA SER A 400 52.71 1.28 -6.51
C SER A 400 51.55 1.40 -5.51
N PHE A 401 51.87 1.78 -4.27
CA PHE A 401 50.90 1.98 -3.18
C PHE A 401 50.53 3.45 -2.94
N GLU A 402 51.06 4.37 -3.76
CA GLU A 402 51.03 5.82 -3.46
C GLU A 402 49.66 6.46 -3.69
N THR A 403 48.87 5.98 -4.65
CA THR A 403 47.55 6.56 -4.97
C THR A 403 46.53 5.48 -5.33
N ASP A 404 45.39 5.46 -4.62
CA ASP A 404 44.22 4.65 -4.96
C ASP A 404 43.57 5.16 -6.27
N PRO A 405 43.46 4.34 -7.34
CA PRO A 405 42.87 4.77 -8.61
C PRO A 405 41.34 4.97 -8.55
N PHE A 406 40.67 4.55 -7.47
CA PHE A 406 39.21 4.61 -7.38
C PHE A 406 38.66 6.04 -7.19
N LYS A 407 37.74 6.41 -8.07
CA LYS A 407 37.02 7.70 -8.05
C LYS A 407 35.55 7.49 -7.64
N ASP A 408 35.18 8.00 -6.47
CA ASP A 408 33.83 7.82 -5.89
C ASP A 408 32.75 8.70 -6.56
N ASP A 409 33.15 9.89 -7.05
CA ASP A 409 32.24 10.84 -7.70
C ASP A 409 31.95 10.51 -9.18
N GLU A 410 32.66 9.52 -9.73
CA GLU A 410 32.51 9.11 -11.13
C GLU A 410 31.19 8.33 -11.31
N LYS A 411 30.40 8.72 -12.32
CA LYS A 411 29.10 8.07 -12.60
C LYS A 411 29.27 6.83 -13.47
N ASP A 412 30.24 6.86 -14.37
CA ASP A 412 30.54 5.76 -15.27
C ASP A 412 31.31 4.67 -14.52
N LEU A 413 30.64 3.53 -14.30
CA LEU A 413 31.19 2.39 -13.55
C LEU A 413 32.47 1.81 -14.18
N LEU A 414 32.63 1.98 -15.50
CA LEU A 414 33.84 1.61 -16.24
C LEU A 414 35.04 2.50 -15.88
N ASN A 415 34.81 3.81 -15.77
CA ASN A 415 35.87 4.81 -15.57
C ASN A 415 36.22 5.02 -14.08
N CYS A 416 35.41 4.45 -13.18
CA CYS A 416 35.58 4.51 -11.73
C CYS A 416 36.90 3.87 -11.25
N GLY A 417 37.50 2.96 -12.02
CA GLY A 417 38.82 2.38 -11.72
C GLY A 417 38.83 1.37 -10.56
N ALA A 418 37.65 0.90 -10.13
CA ALA A 418 37.50 0.08 -8.92
C ALA A 418 38.28 -1.24 -8.94
N LEU A 419 38.36 -1.93 -10.08
CA LEU A 419 39.12 -3.20 -10.17
C LEU A 419 40.62 -3.04 -9.91
N ASN A 420 41.17 -1.86 -10.22
CA ASN A 420 42.58 -1.59 -10.03
C ASN A 420 42.90 -1.08 -8.61
N SER A 421 41.86 -0.89 -7.79
CA SER A 421 41.97 -0.47 -6.38
C SER A 421 42.10 -1.67 -5.45
N SER A 422 42.39 -1.42 -4.17
CA SER A 422 42.36 -2.41 -3.09
C SER A 422 41.37 -2.01 -1.98
N LEU A 423 40.98 -2.94 -1.12
CA LEU A 423 40.01 -2.72 -0.03
C LEU A 423 40.70 -2.37 1.31
N TRP A 424 41.37 -1.21 1.37
CA TRP A 424 41.97 -0.72 2.62
C TRP A 424 40.93 -0.42 3.71
N GLU A 425 39.70 -0.13 3.31
CA GLU A 425 38.61 0.16 4.23
C GLU A 425 38.30 -1.04 5.15
N LEU A 426 38.33 -2.26 4.61
CA LEU A 426 38.17 -3.49 5.40
C LEU A 426 39.30 -3.62 6.42
N ARG A 427 40.54 -3.31 6.01
CA ARG A 427 41.70 -3.35 6.89
C ARG A 427 41.58 -2.37 8.04
N THR A 428 41.07 -1.16 7.79
CA THR A 428 40.84 -0.18 8.86
C THR A 428 39.72 -0.61 9.82
N LEU A 429 38.68 -1.29 9.32
CA LEU A 429 37.57 -1.79 10.15
C LEU A 429 37.95 -3.00 11.02
N GLU A 430 39.11 -3.64 10.79
CA GLU A 430 39.64 -4.67 11.70
C GLU A 430 39.90 -4.12 13.12
N CYS A 431 40.19 -2.82 13.24
CA CYS A 431 40.43 -2.13 14.51
C CYS A 431 39.18 -1.38 15.02
N HIS A 432 37.99 -1.80 14.61
CA HIS A 432 36.74 -1.15 15.02
C HIS A 432 36.44 -1.40 16.52
N TRP A 433 35.87 -0.40 17.19
CA TRP A 433 35.57 -0.46 18.63
C TRP A 433 34.57 -1.57 19.01
N ASN A 434 33.62 -1.87 18.12
CA ASN A 434 32.69 -2.98 18.29
C ASN A 434 33.36 -4.30 17.86
N PRO A 435 33.48 -5.30 18.76
CA PRO A 435 34.18 -6.54 18.47
C PRO A 435 33.51 -7.37 17.37
N LYS A 436 32.18 -7.29 17.20
CA LYS A 436 31.48 -8.02 16.12
C LYS A 436 31.88 -7.51 14.73
N VAL A 437 31.93 -6.18 14.56
CA VAL A 437 32.37 -5.53 13.31
C VAL A 437 33.82 -5.90 13.02
N ALA A 438 34.69 -5.80 14.02
CA ALA A 438 36.11 -6.16 13.89
C ALA A 438 36.28 -7.65 13.52
N GLN A 439 35.52 -8.55 14.15
CA GLN A 439 35.54 -9.98 13.82
C GLN A 439 35.10 -10.25 12.37
N ILE A 440 34.04 -9.59 11.90
CA ILE A 440 33.58 -9.71 10.52
C ILE A 440 34.66 -9.16 9.56
N ALA A 441 35.26 -8.00 9.83
CA ALA A 441 36.35 -7.46 9.02
C ALA A 441 37.58 -8.39 8.99
N LEU A 442 37.92 -9.03 10.11
CA LEU A 442 39.00 -10.02 10.19
C LEU A 442 38.74 -11.29 9.36
N GLN A 443 37.49 -11.58 8.98
CA GLN A 443 37.20 -12.72 8.09
C GLN A 443 37.82 -12.54 6.71
N ALA A 444 38.08 -11.31 6.25
CA ALA A 444 38.75 -11.03 4.97
C ALA A 444 40.18 -11.58 4.91
N ARG A 445 40.82 -11.79 6.06
CA ARG A 445 42.16 -12.41 6.12
C ARG A 445 42.13 -13.93 5.96
N LYS A 446 40.98 -14.55 6.22
CA LYS A 446 40.79 -16.00 6.09
C LYS A 446 40.39 -16.33 4.64
N PRO A 447 40.68 -17.54 4.15
CA PRO A 447 40.18 -17.95 2.85
C PRO A 447 38.65 -17.88 2.87
N LEU A 448 38.08 -17.25 1.84
CA LEU A 448 36.63 -17.11 1.69
C LEU A 448 35.99 -18.51 1.60
N PRO A 449 34.86 -18.75 2.28
CA PRO A 449 34.16 -20.03 2.21
C PRO A 449 33.64 -20.30 0.80
N SER A 450 33.53 -21.59 0.44
CA SER A 450 32.94 -22.00 -0.84
C SER A 450 31.42 -21.84 -0.88
N LEU A 451 30.76 -21.86 0.29
CA LEU A 451 29.32 -21.69 0.41
C LEU A 451 28.98 -20.26 0.80
N GLU A 452 28.01 -19.68 0.10
CA GLU A 452 27.48 -18.35 0.41
C GLU A 452 26.72 -18.37 1.75
N PRO A 453 27.04 -17.47 2.70
CA PRO A 453 26.27 -17.33 3.94
C PRO A 453 24.92 -16.66 3.67
N ASP A 454 23.91 -17.00 4.49
CA ASP A 454 22.61 -16.34 4.41
C ASP A 454 22.72 -14.85 4.79
N PHE A 455 22.31 -13.98 3.88
CA PHE A 455 22.37 -12.54 4.07
C PHE A 455 21.18 -11.98 4.86
N LEU A 456 20.02 -12.66 4.83
CA LEU A 456 18.77 -12.13 5.40
C LEU A 456 18.90 -11.71 6.88
N PRO A 457 19.55 -12.50 7.77
CA PRO A 457 19.70 -12.11 9.17
C PRO A 457 20.47 -10.80 9.39
N SER A 458 21.27 -10.36 8.41
CA SER A 458 22.04 -9.11 8.49
C SER A 458 21.17 -7.86 8.29
N LEU A 459 19.96 -8.02 7.75
CA LEU A 459 19.05 -6.93 7.43
C LEU A 459 18.24 -6.43 8.64
N ASP A 460 18.11 -7.27 9.66
CA ASP A 460 17.29 -7.05 10.86
C ASP A 460 18.14 -6.64 12.09
N ILE A 461 19.38 -6.19 11.86
CA ILE A 461 20.29 -5.75 12.93
C ILE A 461 19.98 -4.30 13.30
N ASP A 462 19.20 -4.13 14.35
CA ASP A 462 18.92 -2.84 14.97
C ASP A 462 19.83 -2.56 16.18
N SER A 463 20.02 -1.28 16.51
CA SER A 463 20.78 -0.87 17.71
C SER A 463 20.20 -1.46 18.99
N GLU A 464 18.88 -1.55 19.08
CA GLU A 464 18.18 -2.17 20.21
C GLU A 464 18.48 -3.66 20.31
N SER A 465 18.46 -4.38 19.19
CA SER A 465 18.74 -5.82 19.19
C SER A 465 20.20 -6.11 19.53
N VAL A 466 21.14 -5.26 19.06
CA VAL A 466 22.55 -5.33 19.46
C VAL A 466 22.70 -5.08 20.96
N PHE A 467 22.08 -4.03 21.49
CA PHE A 467 22.13 -3.71 22.91
C PHE A 467 21.55 -4.82 23.79
N ASP A 468 20.39 -5.36 23.42
CA ASP A 468 19.75 -6.48 24.13
C ASP A 468 20.60 -7.75 24.07
N SER A 469 21.28 -7.98 22.95
CA SER A 469 22.22 -9.10 22.81
C SER A 469 23.40 -8.97 23.76
N GLU A 470 23.94 -7.76 23.94
CA GLU A 470 25.03 -7.48 24.87
C GLU A 470 24.56 -7.59 26.33
N LYS A 471 23.36 -7.11 26.66
CA LYS A 471 22.79 -7.23 28.01
C LYS A 471 22.61 -8.69 28.44
N LYS A 472 22.27 -9.57 27.51
CA LYS A 472 22.09 -11.01 27.76
C LYS A 472 23.42 -11.77 27.86
N ARG A 473 24.55 -11.18 27.43
CA ARG A 473 25.85 -11.85 27.50
C ARG A 473 26.29 -12.02 28.94
N LYS A 474 26.58 -13.26 29.31
CA LYS A 474 27.19 -13.59 30.59
C LYS A 474 28.71 -13.47 30.44
N TYR A 475 29.29 -12.43 31.04
CA TYR A 475 30.74 -12.33 31.18
C TYR A 475 31.21 -13.38 32.18
N LYS A 476 32.19 -14.20 31.78
CA LYS A 476 32.83 -15.17 32.68
C LYS A 476 33.93 -14.51 33.52
N ASP A 477 34.65 -13.55 32.92
CA ASP A 477 35.75 -12.83 33.55
C ASP A 477 35.50 -11.32 33.47
N ILE A 478 35.44 -10.65 34.62
CA ILE A 478 35.40 -9.19 34.72
C ILE A 478 36.85 -8.72 34.79
N HIS A 479 37.40 -8.25 33.67
CA HIS A 479 38.74 -7.67 33.66
C HIS A 479 38.68 -6.23 34.16
N LEU A 480 39.18 -6.01 35.38
CA LEU A 480 39.41 -4.67 35.90
C LEU A 480 40.70 -4.10 35.31
N THR A 481 40.64 -2.89 34.79
CA THR A 481 41.84 -2.15 34.37
C THR A 481 42.66 -1.78 35.60
N VAL A 482 43.84 -2.39 35.77
CA VAL A 482 44.70 -2.24 36.96
C VAL A 482 45.53 -0.93 36.94
N PHE A 483 45.45 -0.14 35.87
CA PHE A 483 46.13 1.15 35.81
C PHE A 483 45.38 2.18 36.67
N LYS A 484 45.93 2.51 37.84
CA LYS A 484 45.46 3.63 38.64
C LYS A 484 45.80 4.92 37.89
N PRO A 485 44.81 5.71 37.41
CA PRO A 485 45.12 6.99 36.79
C PRO A 485 45.67 7.95 37.84
N GLU A 486 46.82 8.58 37.58
CA GLU A 486 47.42 9.56 38.50
C GLU A 486 46.55 10.82 38.63
N ASN A 487 45.78 11.17 37.58
CA ASN A 487 44.84 12.29 37.53
C ASN A 487 43.54 11.89 36.80
N LEU A 488 42.40 12.49 37.16
CA LEU A 488 41.09 12.21 36.54
C LEU A 488 41.05 12.49 35.01
N PHE A 489 41.89 13.41 34.53
CA PHE A 489 42.01 13.82 33.13
C PHE A 489 43.35 13.43 32.49
N GLY A 490 44.10 12.53 33.11
CA GLY A 490 45.43 12.15 32.60
C GLY A 490 46.57 13.11 32.94
N GLY A 491 47.80 12.67 32.69
CA GLY A 491 49.03 13.49 32.81
C GLY A 491 49.08 14.63 31.78
N GLU A 492 50.11 15.50 31.81
CA GLU A 492 50.27 16.57 30.80
C GLU A 492 50.48 16.03 29.38
N ASP A 493 50.97 14.78 29.27
CA ASP A 493 51.21 14.09 28.01
C ASP A 493 50.02 13.30 27.45
N ASP A 494 48.88 13.30 28.15
CA ASP A 494 47.75 12.44 27.79
C ASP A 494 47.07 12.90 26.49
N HIS A 495 46.81 11.94 25.59
CA HIS A 495 46.24 12.22 24.27
C HIS A 495 44.87 12.88 24.36
N CYS A 496 44.07 12.56 25.38
CA CYS A 496 42.78 13.19 25.63
C CYS A 496 42.90 14.71 25.85
N LYS A 497 43.89 15.17 26.62
CA LYS A 497 44.11 16.62 26.82
C LYS A 497 44.55 17.32 25.54
N LYS A 498 45.32 16.66 24.67
CA LYS A 498 45.71 17.21 23.36
C LYS A 498 44.52 17.34 22.41
N ILE A 499 43.58 16.38 22.44
CA ILE A 499 42.36 16.40 21.63
C ILE A 499 41.36 17.44 22.15
N PHE A 500 41.23 17.61 23.47
CA PHE A 500 40.32 18.61 24.04
C PHE A 500 40.89 20.04 24.00
N LYS A 501 42.22 20.24 24.03
CA LYS A 501 42.86 21.55 23.85
C LYS A 501 42.75 22.12 22.43
N SER A 502 42.45 21.32 21.42
CA SER A 502 42.25 21.82 20.06
C SER A 502 40.84 22.34 19.78
N TYR A 503 39.95 22.30 20.79
CA TYR A 503 38.57 22.78 20.70
C TYR A 503 38.30 24.09 21.47
N ASP A 504 39.30 24.61 22.17
CA ASP A 504 39.37 26.00 22.66
C ASP A 504 40.32 26.80 21.75
#